data_AF-A0A8D2IV03-F1
#
_entry.id   AF-A0A8D2IV03-F1
#
_cell.length_a   1.000
_cell.length_b   1.000
_cell.length_c   1.000
_cell.angle_alpha   90.00
_cell.angle_beta   90.00
_cell.angle_gamma   90.00
#
_symmetry.space_group_name_H-M   'P 1'
#
loop_
_entity.id
_entity.type
_entity.pdbx_description
1 polymer ?
#
loop_
_entity_poly.entity_id
_entity_poly.type
_entity_poly.pdbx_seq_one_letter_code
_entity_poly.pdbx_strand_id
1 'polypeptide(L)'
;MNGFLWGTSTGSFNVEGAWAEDGKAESIWDRYGHQGHAYMNQTADVACDSYHKTEYDIYLLRGLQPKIYKFSISWPRIFPNLNKNTVKLDAVDVRSYIARSLIDGFEGTAGYSQRFGFHHVDFKDANRQRTPRESAYFFSTPPHFFSHL
;
A
#
# COMPACT_ATOMS: atom_id res chain seq x y z
N MET A 1 24.63 14.13 -16.51
CA MET A 1 23.83 14.32 -15.28
C MET A 1 22.43 13.82 -15.58
N ASN A 2 21.99 12.73 -14.95
CA ASN A 2 20.61 12.25 -15.14
C ASN A 2 19.66 13.27 -14.51
N GLY A 3 18.81 13.88 -15.34
CA GLY A 3 17.90 14.96 -14.96
C GLY A 3 16.88 14.54 -13.91
N PHE A 4 16.33 15.54 -13.21
CA PHE A 4 15.28 15.37 -12.21
C PHE A 4 14.13 14.50 -12.73
N LEU A 5 13.81 13.42 -12.00
CA LEU A 5 12.69 12.52 -12.30
C LEU A 5 11.49 12.94 -11.47
N TRP A 6 10.43 13.37 -12.15
CA TRP A 6 9.15 13.66 -11.52
C TRP A 6 8.18 12.51 -11.77
N GLY A 7 7.31 12.25 -10.79
CA GLY A 7 6.37 11.16 -10.86
C GLY A 7 5.20 11.33 -9.89
N THR A 8 4.22 10.45 -10.00
CA THR A 8 3.05 10.41 -9.12
C THR A 8 2.98 9.09 -8.38
N SER A 9 2.27 9.04 -7.24
CA SER A 9 2.09 7.82 -6.49
C SER A 9 0.69 7.63 -5.94
N THR A 10 0.28 6.38 -5.81
CA THR A 10 -1.01 5.97 -5.25
C THR A 10 -0.82 4.83 -4.26
N GLY A 11 -1.81 4.67 -3.38
CA GLY A 11 -1.90 3.54 -2.49
C GLY A 11 -3.18 2.76 -2.76
N SER A 12 -3.08 1.44 -2.92
CA SER A 12 -4.20 0.53 -3.22
C SER A 12 -5.46 0.84 -2.40
N PHE A 13 -5.37 0.81 -1.07
CA PHE A 13 -6.52 1.09 -0.19
C PHE A 13 -7.12 2.50 -0.38
N ASN A 14 -6.32 3.48 -0.80
CA ASN A 14 -6.77 4.86 -0.95
C ASN A 14 -7.55 5.12 -2.24
N VAL A 15 -7.33 4.33 -3.29
CA VAL A 15 -7.85 4.64 -4.64
C VAL A 15 -8.64 3.50 -5.27
N GLU A 16 -8.33 2.23 -4.97
CA GLU A 16 -8.93 1.07 -5.66
C GLU A 16 -10.44 0.99 -5.44
N GLY A 17 -10.89 0.97 -4.19
CA GLY A 17 -12.27 0.59 -3.86
C GLY A 17 -12.50 -0.92 -3.98
N ALA A 18 -13.69 -1.30 -4.43
CA ALA A 18 -14.10 -2.68 -4.69
C ALA A 18 -13.86 -3.62 -3.49
N TRP A 19 -14.22 -3.16 -2.28
CA TRP A 19 -13.71 -3.71 -1.02
C TRP A 19 -13.94 -5.22 -0.80
N ALA A 20 -15.01 -5.78 -1.38
CA ALA A 20 -15.42 -7.18 -1.24
C ALA A 20 -15.54 -7.90 -2.60
N GLU A 21 -14.86 -7.41 -3.63
CA GLU A 21 -14.89 -8.00 -4.97
C GLU A 21 -13.68 -8.92 -5.22
N ASP A 22 -13.85 -9.87 -6.15
CA ASP A 22 -12.82 -10.80 -6.62
C ASP A 22 -12.06 -11.59 -5.54
N GLY A 23 -12.73 -11.81 -4.41
CA GLY A 23 -12.19 -12.59 -3.29
C GLY A 23 -11.21 -11.80 -2.41
N LYS A 24 -11.22 -10.47 -2.46
CA LYS A 24 -10.50 -9.64 -1.50
C LYS A 24 -10.95 -9.95 -0.07
N ALA A 25 -9.99 -10.19 0.82
CA ALA A 25 -10.27 -10.28 2.26
C ALA A 25 -10.38 -8.91 2.93
N GLU A 26 -10.97 -8.91 4.12
CA GLU A 26 -11.03 -7.73 4.97
C GLU A 26 -9.62 -7.34 5.45
N SER A 27 -9.24 -6.08 5.27
CA SER A 27 -8.04 -5.49 5.86
C SER A 27 -8.35 -4.78 7.18
N ILE A 28 -7.31 -4.49 7.95
CA ILE A 28 -7.41 -3.67 9.17
C ILE A 28 -8.07 -2.32 8.88
N TRP A 29 -7.84 -1.75 7.69
CA TRP A 29 -8.38 -0.44 7.31
C TRP A 29 -9.85 -0.49 6.88
N ASP A 30 -10.30 -1.59 6.26
CA ASP A 30 -11.72 -1.81 5.98
C ASP A 30 -12.48 -1.82 7.32
N ARG A 31 -12.01 -2.64 8.27
CA ARG A 31 -12.58 -2.74 9.62
C ARG A 31 -12.58 -1.40 10.35
N TYR A 32 -11.49 -0.65 10.29
CA TYR A 32 -11.38 0.67 10.93
C TYR A 32 -12.40 1.67 10.36
N GLY A 33 -12.60 1.69 9.04
CA GLY A 33 -13.61 2.51 8.37
C GLY A 33 -15.03 2.09 8.74
N HIS A 34 -15.34 0.79 8.67
CA HIS A 34 -16.66 0.24 9.01
C HIS A 34 -17.04 0.42 10.49
N GLN A 35 -16.06 0.61 11.37
CA GLN A 35 -16.28 0.97 12.78
C GLN A 35 -16.59 2.47 12.99
N GLY A 36 -16.63 3.28 11.93
CA GLY A 36 -16.93 4.71 12.03
C GLY A 36 -15.80 5.55 12.61
N HIS A 37 -14.56 5.06 12.57
CA HIS A 37 -13.41 5.80 13.09
C HIS A 37 -12.84 6.81 12.09
N ALA A 38 -13.26 6.73 10.83
CA ALA A 38 -12.89 7.71 9.81
C ALA A 38 -13.70 9.00 9.94
N TYR A 39 -13.17 10.10 9.40
CA TYR A 39 -13.87 11.37 9.33
C TYR A 39 -15.25 11.19 8.69
N MET A 40 -16.30 11.67 9.37
CA MET A 40 -17.70 11.52 8.94
C MET A 40 -18.12 10.07 8.60
N ASN A 41 -17.55 9.07 9.29
CA ASN A 41 -17.84 7.64 9.07
C ASN A 41 -17.63 7.20 7.62
N GLN A 42 -16.70 7.83 6.90
CA GLN A 42 -16.38 7.48 5.52
C GLN A 42 -15.70 6.11 5.44
N THR A 43 -15.96 5.39 4.34
CA THR A 43 -15.33 4.10 4.04
C THR A 43 -14.55 4.20 2.73
N ALA A 44 -13.59 3.30 2.55
CA ALA A 44 -12.87 3.15 1.27
C ALA A 44 -13.56 2.11 0.37
N ASP A 45 -14.85 1.85 0.57
CA ASP A 45 -15.55 0.76 -0.11
C ASP A 45 -15.56 0.94 -1.63
N VAL A 46 -15.71 2.20 -2.06
CA VAL A 46 -15.63 2.63 -3.46
C VAL A 46 -14.36 3.46 -3.73
N ALA A 47 -13.91 4.27 -2.75
CA ALA A 47 -12.77 5.17 -2.91
C ALA A 47 -12.86 6.03 -4.21
N CYS A 48 -11.84 6.00 -5.07
CA CYS A 48 -11.85 6.64 -6.38
C CYS A 48 -12.29 5.69 -7.51
N ASP A 49 -12.63 4.45 -7.18
CA ASP A 49 -13.05 3.40 -8.12
C ASP A 49 -11.97 3.05 -9.17
N SER A 50 -10.69 3.24 -8.83
CA SER A 50 -9.55 2.92 -9.70
C SER A 50 -9.49 1.43 -10.03
N TYR A 51 -10.11 0.55 -9.22
CA TYR A 51 -10.20 -0.88 -9.49
C TYR A 51 -10.94 -1.17 -10.81
N HIS A 52 -12.03 -0.45 -11.06
CA HIS A 52 -12.81 -0.57 -12.31
C HIS A 52 -12.34 0.40 -13.39
N LYS A 53 -11.69 1.50 -13.01
CA LYS A 53 -11.32 2.61 -13.91
C LYS A 53 -9.84 2.66 -14.24
N THR A 54 -9.13 1.54 -14.13
CA THR A 54 -7.68 1.48 -14.38
C THR A 54 -7.32 2.00 -15.78
N GLU A 55 -8.11 1.69 -16.82
CA GLU A 55 -7.86 2.20 -18.17
C GLU A 55 -7.95 3.73 -18.26
N TYR A 56 -8.90 4.32 -17.53
CA TYR A 56 -9.08 5.76 -17.46
C TYR A 56 -7.93 6.43 -16.69
N ASP A 57 -7.48 5.84 -15.58
CA ASP A 57 -6.33 6.33 -14.83
C ASP A 57 -5.04 6.26 -15.66
N ILE A 58 -4.84 5.19 -16.44
CA ILE A 58 -3.73 5.09 -17.40
C ILE A 58 -3.83 6.17 -18.48
N TYR A 59 -5.03 6.47 -18.98
CA TYR A 59 -5.25 7.56 -19.92
C TYR A 59 -4.84 8.92 -19.33
N LEU A 60 -5.23 9.21 -18.09
CA LEU A 60 -4.81 10.43 -17.39
C LEU A 60 -3.29 10.48 -17.15
N LEU A 61 -2.67 9.36 -16.74
CA LEU A 61 -1.23 9.26 -16.58
C LEU A 61 -0.48 9.52 -17.90
N ARG A 62 -1.00 9.03 -19.02
CA ARG A 62 -0.43 9.31 -20.35
C ARG A 62 -0.51 10.80 -20.71
N GLY A 63 -1.59 11.48 -20.34
CA GLY A 63 -1.74 12.92 -20.53
C GLY A 63 -0.77 13.74 -19.66
N LEU A 64 -0.53 13.30 -18.43
CA LEU A 64 0.41 13.92 -17.50
C LEU A 64 1.88 13.70 -17.89
N GLN A 65 2.21 12.56 -18.51
CA GLN A 65 3.56 12.16 -18.88
C GLN A 65 4.58 12.11 -17.72
N PRO A 66 4.24 11.53 -16.54
CA PRO A 66 5.20 11.35 -15.46
C PRO A 66 6.33 10.42 -15.90
N LYS A 67 7.53 10.66 -15.38
CA LYS A 67 8.66 9.75 -15.62
C LYS A 67 8.57 8.50 -14.77
N ILE A 68 7.85 8.55 -13.64
CA ILE A 68 7.66 7.45 -12.71
C ILE A 68 6.21 7.45 -12.22
N TYR A 69 5.58 6.28 -12.17
CA TYR A 69 4.34 6.06 -11.43
C TYR A 69 4.54 4.95 -10.40
N LYS A 70 4.32 5.25 -9.12
CA LYS A 70 4.44 4.29 -8.01
C LYS A 70 3.07 3.95 -7.47
N PHE A 71 2.71 2.68 -7.41
CA PHE A 71 1.49 2.22 -6.74
C PHE A 71 1.82 1.16 -5.68
N SER A 72 0.95 0.99 -4.69
CA SER A 72 1.02 -0.15 -3.76
C SER A 72 0.02 -1.23 -4.15
N ILE A 73 0.32 -2.48 -3.82
CA ILE A 73 -0.58 -3.61 -4.09
C ILE A 73 -1.43 -3.93 -2.86
N SER A 74 -2.70 -4.29 -3.06
CA SER A 74 -3.60 -4.73 -1.99
C SER A 74 -3.28 -6.15 -1.54
N TRP A 75 -2.56 -6.30 -0.42
CA TRP A 75 -2.21 -7.61 0.16
C TRP A 75 -3.42 -8.54 0.42
N PRO A 76 -4.58 -8.05 0.92
CA PRO A 76 -5.78 -8.87 1.10
C PRO A 76 -6.37 -9.41 -0.20
N ARG A 77 -6.01 -8.85 -1.37
CA ARG A 77 -6.37 -9.41 -2.68
C ARG A 77 -5.44 -10.55 -3.11
N ILE A 78 -4.15 -10.47 -2.78
CA ILE A 78 -3.17 -11.52 -3.11
C ILE A 78 -3.26 -12.69 -2.14
N PHE A 79 -3.36 -12.41 -0.84
CA PHE A 79 -3.35 -13.40 0.24
C PHE A 79 -4.59 -13.27 1.12
N PRO A 80 -5.80 -13.54 0.59
CA PRO A 80 -7.04 -13.35 1.35
C PRO A 80 -7.11 -14.21 2.62
N ASN A 81 -6.46 -15.38 2.63
CA ASN A 81 -6.44 -16.29 3.78
C ASN A 81 -5.12 -16.25 4.58
N LEU A 82 -4.22 -15.29 4.33
CA LEU A 82 -2.88 -15.17 4.93
C LEU A 82 -1.99 -16.43 4.86
N ASN A 83 -2.42 -17.46 4.13
CA ASN A 83 -1.71 -18.72 3.99
C ASN A 83 -0.80 -18.64 2.77
N LYS A 84 0.52 -18.79 2.98
CA LYS A 84 1.57 -18.63 1.96
C LYS A 84 1.42 -19.57 0.75
N ASN A 85 0.56 -20.58 0.86
CA ASN A 85 0.40 -21.64 -0.12
C ASN A 85 -0.74 -21.40 -1.13
N THR A 86 -1.49 -20.30 -1.01
CA THR A 86 -2.56 -19.92 -1.95
C THR A 86 -2.29 -18.53 -2.49
N VAL A 87 -1.35 -18.45 -3.45
CA VAL A 87 -1.16 -17.28 -4.31
C VAL A 87 -2.04 -17.49 -5.54
N LYS A 88 -2.94 -16.55 -5.83
CA LYS A 88 -3.61 -16.50 -7.13
C LYS A 88 -2.64 -15.81 -8.10
N LEU A 89 -1.97 -16.60 -8.93
CA LEU A 89 -1.11 -16.08 -9.99
C LEU A 89 -2.00 -15.65 -11.16
N ASP A 90 -1.95 -14.36 -11.49
CA ASP A 90 -2.67 -13.75 -12.62
C ASP A 90 -1.73 -13.43 -13.81
N ALA A 91 -0.52 -14.00 -13.79
CA ALA A 91 0.53 -13.81 -14.81
C ALA A 91 1.00 -12.36 -15.00
N VAL A 92 0.75 -11.47 -14.05
CA VAL A 92 1.26 -10.09 -14.08
C VAL A 92 2.76 -10.06 -13.75
N ASP A 93 3.57 -9.49 -14.65
CA ASP A 93 5.02 -9.29 -14.48
C ASP A 93 5.32 -8.17 -13.46
N VAL A 94 5.34 -8.53 -12.17
CA VAL A 94 5.69 -7.62 -11.07
C VAL A 94 7.21 -7.61 -10.85
N ARG A 95 7.88 -6.57 -11.35
CA ARG A 95 9.36 -6.46 -11.32
C ARG A 95 9.93 -5.94 -10.00
N SER A 96 9.15 -5.23 -9.21
CA SER A 96 9.62 -4.66 -7.94
C SER A 96 8.48 -4.33 -7.00
N TYR A 97 8.67 -4.57 -5.70
CA TYR A 97 7.77 -4.14 -4.64
C TYR A 97 8.38 -2.96 -3.88
N ILE A 98 7.62 -1.88 -3.70
CA ILE A 98 8.04 -0.73 -2.89
C ILE A 98 7.09 -0.59 -1.72
N ALA A 99 7.61 -0.81 -0.51
CA ALA A 99 6.86 -0.57 0.71
C ALA A 99 6.40 0.89 0.82
N ARG A 100 5.19 1.10 1.38
CA ARG A 100 4.58 2.44 1.50
C ARG A 100 5.49 3.40 2.26
N SER A 101 6.08 2.98 3.38
CA SER A 101 7.04 3.76 4.15
C SER A 101 8.04 2.88 4.90
N LEU A 102 9.25 3.39 5.11
CA LEU A 102 10.25 2.75 5.97
C LEU A 102 9.96 2.99 7.46
N ILE A 103 9.38 4.16 7.78
CA ILE A 103 9.14 4.69 9.12
C ILE A 103 7.72 5.27 9.24
N ASP A 104 7.34 5.62 10.47
CA ASP A 104 6.07 6.28 10.77
C ASP A 104 5.89 7.60 9.99
N GLY A 105 4.73 7.74 9.33
CA GLY A 105 4.34 8.95 8.60
C GLY A 105 3.34 9.80 9.40
N PHE A 106 3.26 11.09 9.06
CA PHE A 106 2.27 12.02 9.61
C PHE A 106 1.03 12.03 8.73
N GLU A 107 -0.15 11.73 9.29
CA GLU A 107 -1.41 11.66 8.54
C GLU A 107 -2.39 12.76 8.95
N GLY A 108 -2.27 13.94 8.35
CA GLY A 108 -3.24 15.03 8.46
C GLY A 108 -3.61 15.38 9.91
N THR A 109 -4.92 15.46 10.19
CA THR A 109 -5.44 15.78 11.54
C THR A 109 -5.20 14.69 12.56
N ALA A 110 -4.99 13.44 12.14
CA ALA A 110 -4.63 12.33 13.01
C ALA A 110 -3.15 12.38 13.44
N GLY A 111 -2.30 13.11 12.72
CA GLY A 111 -0.87 13.24 13.01
C GLY A 111 -0.17 11.89 13.09
N TYR A 112 0.65 11.68 14.13
CA TYR A 112 1.37 10.41 14.37
C TYR A 112 0.60 9.41 15.26
N SER A 113 -0.71 9.62 15.44
CA SER A 113 -1.55 8.65 16.16
C SER A 113 -1.72 7.36 15.36
N GLN A 114 -1.82 7.47 14.03
CA GLN A 114 -1.70 6.35 13.10
C GLN A 114 -0.26 6.22 12.63
N ARG A 115 0.31 5.03 12.77
CA ARG A 115 1.75 4.79 12.63
C ARG A 115 2.02 3.73 11.57
N PHE A 116 2.79 4.09 10.54
CA PHE A 116 3.00 3.29 9.34
C PHE A 116 4.46 2.85 9.16
N GLY A 117 4.70 1.90 8.28
CA GLY A 117 6.05 1.53 7.87
C GLY A 117 6.72 0.45 8.70
N PHE A 118 7.95 0.11 8.32
CA PHE A 118 8.68 -1.02 8.89
C PHE A 118 9.27 -0.74 10.26
N HIS A 119 9.52 0.52 10.60
CA HIS A 119 10.08 0.88 11.89
C HIS A 119 9.14 1.83 12.63
N HIS A 120 8.79 1.46 13.85
CA HIS A 120 8.17 2.35 14.81
C HIS A 120 9.17 3.41 15.26
N VAL A 121 8.73 4.67 15.32
CA VAL A 121 9.52 5.80 15.83
C VAL A 121 8.95 6.20 17.19
N ASP A 122 9.80 6.25 18.21
CA ASP A 122 9.39 6.83 19.50
C ASP A 122 9.40 8.36 19.39
N PHE A 123 8.21 8.95 19.35
CA PHE A 123 8.05 10.39 19.29
C PHE A 123 8.21 11.08 20.66
N LYS A 124 8.26 10.33 21.77
CA LYS A 124 8.52 10.86 23.11
C LYS A 124 10.01 10.98 23.40
N ASP A 125 10.83 10.18 22.74
CA ASP A 125 12.29 10.30 22.78
C ASP A 125 12.75 11.44 21.85
N ALA A 126 13.53 12.37 22.41
CA ALA A 126 14.16 13.45 21.64
C ALA A 126 15.08 12.91 20.53
N ASN A 127 15.68 11.73 20.72
CA ASN A 127 16.53 11.07 19.73
C ASN A 127 15.73 10.34 18.64
N ARG A 128 14.39 10.28 18.77
CA ARG A 128 13.49 9.60 17.82
C ARG A 128 13.93 8.15 17.58
N GLN A 129 14.17 7.36 18.62
CA GLN A 129 14.62 5.98 18.46
C GLN A 129 13.71 5.17 17.53
N ARG A 130 14.29 4.31 16.68
CA ARG A 130 13.56 3.44 15.74
C ARG A 130 13.61 1.99 16.20
N THR A 131 12.46 1.32 16.18
CA THR A 131 12.32 -0.10 16.52
C THR A 131 11.68 -0.83 15.34
N PRO A 132 12.30 -1.90 14.79
CA PRO A 132 11.73 -2.66 13.68
C PRO A 132 10.43 -3.37 14.11
N ARG A 133 9.47 -3.45 13.20
CA ARG A 133 8.23 -4.21 13.33
C ARG A 133 8.36 -5.59 12.68
N GLU A 134 7.44 -6.51 12.97
CA GLU A 134 7.39 -7.85 12.35
C GLU A 134 7.49 -7.84 10.81
N SER A 135 6.85 -6.85 10.16
CA SER A 135 6.94 -6.68 8.71
C SER A 135 8.36 -6.37 8.22
N ALA A 136 9.19 -5.68 9.01
CA ALA A 136 10.59 -5.44 8.68
C ALA A 136 11.37 -6.76 8.57
N TYR A 137 11.12 -7.70 9.47
CA TYR A 137 11.73 -9.03 9.44
C TYR A 137 11.20 -9.89 8.28
N PHE A 138 9.91 -9.77 7.96
CA PHE A 138 9.32 -10.45 6.80
C PHE A 138 10.01 -10.05 5.49
N PHE A 139 10.34 -8.76 5.32
CA PHE A 139 10.97 -8.25 4.09
C PHE A 139 12.51 -8.24 4.12
N SER A 140 13.16 -8.40 5.29
CA SER A 140 14.62 -8.48 5.38
C SER A 140 15.18 -9.83 4.94
N THR A 141 14.32 -10.86 4.86
CA THR A 141 14.69 -12.19 4.37
C THR A 141 14.29 -12.29 2.89
N PRO A 142 15.23 -12.34 1.94
CA PRO A 142 14.88 -12.45 0.52
C PRO A 142 14.04 -13.72 0.29
N PRO A 143 12.89 -13.64 -0.41
CA PRO A 143 12.17 -14.83 -0.83
C PRO A 143 13.08 -15.66 -1.75
N HIS A 144 13.13 -16.98 -1.56
CA HIS A 144 13.88 -17.92 -2.42
C HIS A 144 13.45 -17.91 -3.91
N PHE A 145 12.47 -17.09 -4.29
CA PHE A 145 11.87 -17.05 -5.62
C PHE A 145 12.75 -16.43 -6.73
N PHE A 146 13.82 -15.70 -6.39
CA PHE A 146 14.68 -15.04 -7.40
C PHE A 146 15.97 -15.80 -7.76
N SER A 147 16.09 -17.08 -7.37
CA SER A 147 17.29 -17.88 -7.69
C SER A 147 17.22 -18.62 -9.05
N HIS A 148 16.12 -18.50 -9.78
CA HIS A 148 15.89 -19.22 -11.05
C HIS A 148 15.33 -18.35 -12.18
N LEU A 149 15.74 -17.08 -12.26
CA LEU A 149 15.58 -16.26 -13.47
C LEU A 149 16.94 -15.77 -13.97
#